data_AF-A0A087U8T3-F1
#
_entry.id   AF-A0A087U8T3-F1
#
_cell.length_a   1.000
_cell.length_b   1.000
_cell.length_c   1.000
_cell.angle_alpha   90.00
_cell.angle_beta   90.00
_cell.angle_gamma   90.00
#
_symmetry.space_group_name_H-M   'P 1'
#
loop_
_entity.id
_entity.type
_entity.pdbx_description
1 polymer ?
#
loop_
_entity_poly.entity_id
_entity_poly.type
_entity_poly.pdbx_seq_one_letter_code
_entity_poly.pdbx_strand_id
1 'polypeptide(L)' 'MLENSIIVFASDNGGEVNVKKSGYASNYPLRGRKRTPFEGGIRVPAVLWSPLLGLRESRTSNQLMHV' A
#
# COMPACT_ATOMS: atom_id res chain seq x y z
N MET A 1 -2.33 14.44 20.50
CA MET A 1 -2.93 14.17 19.16
C MET A 1 -2.90 12.68 18.83
N LEU A 2 -1.74 12.02 18.89
CA LEU A 2 -1.61 10.62 18.45
C LEU A 2 -2.32 9.57 19.33
N GLU A 3 -2.56 9.85 20.61
CA GLU A 3 -3.18 8.90 21.57
C GLU A 3 -4.59 8.43 21.20
N ASN A 4 -5.34 9.22 20.44
CA ASN A 4 -6.69 8.88 19.96
C ASN A 4 -6.78 9.10 18.44
N SER A 5 -5.79 8.58 17.71
CA SER A 5 -5.71 8.70 16.25
C SER A 5 -5.59 7.33 15.60
N ILE A 6 -6.26 7.15 14.47
CA ILE A 6 -6.01 6.07 13.53
C ILE A 6 -5.29 6.67 12.33
N ILE A 7 -4.12 6.14 12.01
CA ILE A 7 -3.31 6.56 10.87
C ILE A 7 -3.32 5.41 9.86
N VAL A 8 -3.80 5.72 8.66
CA VAL A 8 -3.78 4.81 7.51
C VAL A 8 -2.81 5.39 6.48
N PHE A 9 -1.83 4.60 6.10
CA PHE A 9 -0.99 4.85 4.94
C PHE A 9 -1.35 3.81 3.88
N ALA A 10 -1.71 4.27 2.69
CA ALA A 10 -1.97 3.42 1.53
C ALA A 10 -1.72 4.22 0.25
N SER A 11 -1.60 3.53 -0.88
CA SER A 11 -1.56 4.14 -2.21
C SER A 11 -2.84 3.85 -2.99
N ASP A 12 -3.26 4.74 -3.87
CA ASP A 12 -4.46 4.62 -4.70
C ASP A 12 -4.27 3.69 -5.91
N ASN A 13 -3.03 3.41 -6.30
CA ASN A 13 -2.66 2.46 -7.35
C ASN A 13 -1.19 2.05 -7.26
N GLY A 14 -0.82 1.00 -7.99
CA GLY A 14 0.59 0.65 -8.16
C GLY A 14 1.37 1.71 -8.95
N GLY A 15 2.68 1.73 -8.79
CA GLY A 15 3.55 2.78 -9.33
C GLY A 15 3.63 2.79 -10.87
N GLU A 16 3.86 3.97 -11.47
CA GLU A 16 4.23 4.08 -12.87
C GLU A 16 5.73 3.80 -13.02
N VAL A 17 6.08 2.77 -13.80
CA VAL A 17 7.47 2.34 -14.04
C VAL A 17 7.96 2.77 -15.42
N ASN A 18 7.09 3.31 -16.27
CA ASN A 18 7.46 3.76 -17.61
C ASN A 18 8.13 5.13 -17.55
N VAL A 19 9.43 5.16 -17.78
CA VAL A 19 10.26 6.38 -17.81
C VAL A 19 9.76 7.41 -18.83
N LYS A 20 9.17 6.97 -19.95
CA LYS A 20 8.56 7.87 -20.95
C LYS A 20 7.32 8.59 -20.43
N LYS A 21 6.76 8.14 -19.30
CA LYS A 21 5.64 8.75 -18.58
C LYS A 21 6.09 9.33 -17.23
N SER A 22 7.38 9.66 -17.10
CA SER A 22 7.97 10.15 -15.85
C SER A 22 7.83 9.16 -14.68
N GLY A 23 7.73 7.85 -15.00
CA GLY A 23 7.67 6.79 -14.02
C GLY A 23 9.04 6.29 -13.61
N TYR A 24 9.31 6.32 -12.31
CA TYR A 24 10.55 5.80 -11.69
C TYR A 24 10.24 4.86 -10.51
N ALA A 25 8.98 4.43 -10.38
CA ALA A 25 8.59 3.54 -9.30
C ALA A 25 9.11 2.11 -9.54
N SER A 26 9.12 1.29 -8.49
CA SER A 26 9.32 -0.14 -8.57
C SER A 26 8.11 -0.86 -8.00
N ASN A 27 7.52 -1.76 -8.79
CA ASN A 27 6.49 -2.68 -8.33
C ASN A 27 7.02 -4.11 -8.17
N TYR A 28 8.34 -4.32 -8.27
CA TYR A 28 8.93 -5.66 -8.16
C TYR A 28 8.54 -6.32 -6.82
N PRO A 29 8.18 -7.62 -6.78
CA PRO A 29 8.21 -8.61 -7.89
C PRO A 29 6.89 -8.72 -8.68
N LEU A 30 5.98 -7.77 -8.52
CA LEU A 30 4.62 -7.86 -9.04
C LEU A 30 4.56 -7.51 -10.53
N ARG A 31 3.76 -8.27 -11.28
CA ARG A 31 3.50 -8.01 -12.71
C ARG A 31 2.68 -6.72 -12.86
N GLY A 32 3.09 -5.82 -13.75
CA GLY A 32 2.30 -4.65 -14.12
C GLY A 32 2.71 -3.35 -13.43
N ARG A 33 1.89 -2.32 -13.63
CA ARG A 33 2.12 -0.94 -13.19
C ARG A 33 0.82 -0.15 -13.15
N LYS A 34 0.90 1.13 -12.78
CA LYS A 34 -0.20 2.10 -12.96
C LYS A 34 -0.93 1.91 -14.30
N ARG A 35 -2.26 1.84 -14.23
CA ARG A 35 -3.18 1.57 -15.36
C ARG A 35 -3.10 0.16 -15.97
N THR A 36 -2.79 -0.86 -15.17
CA THR A 36 -2.87 -2.27 -15.59
C THR A 36 -3.61 -3.09 -14.54
N PRO A 37 -4.36 -4.14 -14.92
CA PRO A 37 -5.14 -4.95 -13.98
C PRO A 37 -4.33 -6.04 -13.26
N PHE A 38 -3.00 -6.00 -13.39
CA PHE A 38 -2.11 -6.97 -12.76
C PHE A 38 -1.69 -6.49 -11.37
N GLU A 39 -1.16 -7.38 -10.54
CA GLU A 39 -0.75 -7.11 -9.15
C GLU A 39 0.02 -5.78 -8.97
N GLY A 40 1.00 -5.47 -9.81
CA GLY A 40 1.78 -4.24 -9.74
C GLY A 40 1.01 -2.96 -10.10
N GLY A 41 -0.26 -3.06 -10.51
CA GLY A 41 -1.18 -1.94 -10.71
C GLY A 41 -2.22 -1.79 -9.62
N ILE A 42 -2.55 -2.86 -8.87
CA ILE A 42 -3.66 -2.90 -7.91
C ILE A 42 -3.25 -3.27 -6.47
N ARG A 43 -2.12 -3.96 -6.29
CA ARG A 43 -1.57 -4.32 -4.98
C ARG A 43 -0.56 -3.27 -4.58
N VAL A 44 -0.80 -2.66 -3.42
CA VAL A 44 -0.09 -1.47 -2.93
C VAL A 44 0.44 -1.70 -1.51
N PRO A 45 1.47 -0.94 -1.07
CA PRO A 45 1.83 -0.90 0.33
C PRO A 45 0.70 -0.29 1.15
N ALA A 46 0.39 -0.90 2.29
CA ALA A 46 -0.58 -0.39 3.25
C ALA A 46 -0.09 -0.62 4.68
N VAL A 47 -0.25 0.39 5.55
CA VAL A 47 0.06 0.34 6.98
C VAL A 47 -1.10 0.97 7.75
N LEU A 48 -1.53 0.28 8.80
CA LEU A 48 -2.49 0.79 9.77
C LEU A 48 -1.76 0.93 11.11
N TRP A 49 -1.83 2.12 11.69
CA TRP A 49 -1.27 2.40 13.01
C TRP A 49 -2.32 3.08 13.89
N SER A 50 -2.46 2.59 15.13
CA SER A 50 -3.20 3.30 16.18
C SER A 50 -2.90 2.68 17.55
N PRO A 51 -2.75 3.48 18.62
CA PRO A 51 -2.73 2.96 19.99
C PRO A 51 -4.06 2.28 20.36
N LEU A 52 -5.16 2.61 19.67
CA LEU A 52 -6.49 2.02 19.90
C LEU A 52 -6.60 0.56 19.46
N LEU A 53 -5.65 0.07 18.65
CA LEU A 53 -5.62 -1.36 18.27
C LEU A 53 -5.24 -2.26 19.44
N GLY A 54 -4.68 -1.71 20.53
CA GLY A 54 -4.31 -2.48 21.73
C GLY A 54 -3.29 -3.59 21.47
N LEU A 55 -2.52 -3.49 20.39
CA LEU A 55 -1.54 -4.51 20.00
C LEU A 55 -0.36 -4.47 20.97
N ARG A 56 0.03 -5.64 21.49
CA ARG A 56 1.25 -5.81 22.29
C ARG A 56 2.51 -5.76 21.42
N GLU A 57 2.41 -6.22 20.19
CA GLU A 57 3.48 -6.31 19.20
C GLU A 57 2.93 -6.01 17.80
N SER A 58 3.79 -5.58 16.87
CA SER A 58 3.38 -5.39 15.48
C SER A 58 3.02 -6.73 14.82
N ARG A 59 2.08 -6.70 13.88
CA ARG A 59 1.64 -7.90 13.16
C ARG A 59 1.41 -7.63 11.68
N THR A 60 1.53 -8.68 10.89
CA THR A 60 1.10 -8.69 9.49
C THR A 60 -0.29 -9.32 9.40
N SER A 61 -1.15 -8.70 8.58
CA SER A 61 -2.48 -9.21 8.22
C SER A 61 -2.44 -9.58 6.74
N ASN A 62 -2.78 -10.83 6.40
CA ASN A 62 -2.78 -11.33 5.01
C ASN A 62 -4.19 -11.34 4.40
N GLN A 63 -5.19 -10.82 5.11
CA GLN A 63 -6.55 -10.66 4.62
C GLN A 63 -6.61 -9.65 3.47
N LEU A 64 -7.49 -9.90 2.51
CA LEU A 64 -7.76 -8.95 1.44
C LEU A 64 -8.44 -7.70 2.00
N MET A 65 -7.91 -6.54 1.64
CA MET A 65 -8.47 -5.22 1.92
C MET A 65 -8.83 -4.56 0.59
N HIS A 66 -10.07 -4.12 0.46
CA HIS A 66 -10.51 -3.29 -0.65
C HIS A 66 -10.57 -1.84 -0.19
N VAL A 67 -10.17 -0.91 -1.05
CA VAL A 67 -10.16 0.54 -0.82
C VAL A 67 -10.97 1.20 -1.92
#